data_AF-A0A812UBY3-F1
#
_entry.id   AF-A0A812UBY3-F1
#
_cell.length_a   1.000
_cell.length_b   1.000
_cell.length_c   1.000
_cell.angle_alpha   90.00
_cell.angle_beta   90.00
_cell.angle_gamma   90.00
#
_symmetry.space_group_name_H-M   'P 1'
#
loop_
_entity.id
_entity.type
_entity.pdbx_description
1 polymer ?
#
loop_
_entity_poly.entity_id
_entity_poly.type
_entity_poly.pdbx_seq_one_letter_code
_entity_poly.pdbx_strand_id
1 'polypeptide(L)'
;MVTDPEPEALTTSLGSLTFELYRGPSDHNSPKANERTLEVALGLWFMRRSLSRLSSIGQLPLELGDVLGHYWPTEDRVDGRYLPWQLADLGSNGQDATSMSFVGRHLLSLSTVEHVGHDNEGLAHVNGFRTNGTRESLEEWVRSWDEAPSLLRQIAAEAAEFLVTFPVGFNARLDDVVVSSQELWPVSRVLRRVNVQNLWEEDPKRSFAYHYDLQDAYLPETTGLMHHPALPGVYQQVYGSAMPAKLQPPFHPRFRFANAVCVVTNGGNWFAKRVVDLERQTSEFNMEWQSVEAS
;
A
#
# COMPACT_ATOMS: atom_id res chain seq x y z
N MET A 1 3.81 21.46 -25.99
CA MET A 1 4.14 20.66 -24.79
C MET A 1 5.61 20.31 -24.90
N VAL A 2 6.45 20.86 -24.02
CA VAL A 2 7.85 20.43 -23.91
C VAL A 2 7.80 19.08 -23.21
N THR A 3 8.03 18.01 -23.95
CA THR A 3 8.29 16.70 -23.36
C THR A 3 9.70 16.78 -22.81
N ASP A 4 9.82 17.08 -21.52
CA ASP A 4 11.09 16.85 -20.82
C ASP A 4 11.51 15.39 -21.13
N PRO A 5 12.77 15.15 -21.52
CA PRO A 5 13.24 13.80 -21.82
C PRO A 5 12.88 12.90 -20.63
N GLU A 6 12.32 11.72 -20.89
CA GLU A 6 12.02 10.79 -19.81
C GLU A 6 13.32 10.54 -19.04
N PRO A 7 13.34 10.79 -17.72
CA PRO A 7 14.55 10.62 -16.94
C PRO A 7 15.04 9.18 -17.04
N GLU A 8 16.36 8.99 -16.86
CA GLU A 8 16.94 7.67 -16.60
C GLU A 8 16.12 6.91 -15.54
N ALA A 9 16.18 5.57 -15.58
CA ALA A 9 15.47 4.72 -14.63
C ALA A 9 15.70 5.22 -13.19
N LEU A 10 14.62 5.68 -12.56
CA LEU A 10 14.69 6.19 -11.19
C LEU A 10 14.75 4.99 -10.25
N THR A 11 15.77 4.93 -9.41
CA THR A 11 15.93 3.88 -8.41
C THR A 11 15.71 4.42 -7.01
N THR A 12 15.32 3.54 -6.09
CA THR A 12 15.28 3.82 -4.66
C THR A 12 15.73 2.60 -3.87
N SER A 13 15.88 2.77 -2.56
CA SER A 13 16.24 1.70 -1.64
C SER A 13 15.32 1.67 -0.42
N LEU A 14 15.06 0.46 0.06
CA LEU A 14 14.36 0.18 1.31
C LEU A 14 15.17 -0.87 2.08
N GLY A 15 15.88 -0.45 3.13
CA GLY A 15 16.86 -1.31 3.79
C GLY A 15 17.95 -1.81 2.82
N SER A 16 18.02 -3.12 2.59
CA SER A 16 18.96 -3.74 1.64
C SER A 16 18.38 -3.91 0.22
N LEU A 17 17.08 -3.69 0.04
CA LEU A 17 16.43 -3.82 -1.25
C LEU A 17 16.69 -2.55 -2.08
N THR A 18 17.15 -2.70 -3.31
CA THR A 18 17.23 -1.62 -4.31
C THR A 18 16.40 -2.01 -5.51
N PHE A 19 15.59 -1.09 -6.01
CA PHE A 19 14.63 -1.37 -7.07
C PHE A 19 14.35 -0.12 -7.91
N GLU A 20 13.95 -0.36 -9.16
CA GLU A 20 13.49 0.69 -10.06
C GLU A 20 12.05 1.08 -9.70
N LEU A 21 11.81 2.39 -9.66
CA LEU A 21 10.51 2.97 -9.44
C LEU A 21 9.61 2.76 -10.67
N TYR A 22 8.33 2.47 -10.44
CA TYR A 22 7.39 2.17 -11.50
C TYR A 22 6.99 3.45 -12.25
N ARG A 23 7.20 3.46 -13.56
CA ARG A 23 6.88 4.59 -14.46
C ARG A 23 5.98 4.19 -15.63
N GLY A 24 5.41 2.98 -15.57
CA GLY A 24 4.59 2.41 -16.62
C GLY A 24 3.33 3.23 -16.92
N PRO A 25 2.68 2.96 -18.07
CA PRO A 25 1.40 3.57 -18.39
C PRO A 25 0.35 3.14 -17.37
N SER A 26 -0.55 4.06 -17.03
CA SER A 26 -1.78 3.72 -16.32
C SER A 26 -2.83 4.78 -16.59
N ASP A 27 -4.03 4.33 -16.94
CA ASP A 27 -5.22 5.16 -17.05
C ASP A 27 -5.86 5.41 -15.67
N HIS A 28 -5.41 4.68 -14.64
CA HIS A 28 -5.85 4.79 -13.25
C HIS A 28 -4.72 5.32 -12.37
N ASN A 29 -4.96 6.43 -11.66
CA ASN A 29 -4.04 7.05 -10.70
C ASN A 29 -2.56 7.09 -11.18
N SER A 30 -2.27 7.93 -12.17
CA SER A 30 -0.98 7.93 -12.89
C SER A 30 0.24 7.81 -11.97
N PRO A 31 1.03 6.73 -12.08
CA PRO A 31 2.12 6.45 -11.15
C PRO A 31 3.11 7.59 -11.16
N LYS A 32 3.31 8.25 -12.31
CA LYS A 32 4.34 9.27 -12.52
C LYS A 32 4.28 10.46 -11.55
N ALA A 33 3.17 10.67 -10.85
CA ALA A 33 2.93 11.83 -10.01
C ALA A 33 2.56 11.54 -8.54
N ASN A 34 2.46 10.27 -8.13
CA ASN A 34 1.90 9.86 -6.83
C ASN A 34 2.68 8.71 -6.16
N GLU A 35 2.18 8.22 -5.03
CA GLU A 35 2.70 7.05 -4.31
C GLU A 35 2.77 5.76 -5.14
N ARG A 36 1.97 5.60 -6.20
CA ARG A 36 1.98 4.39 -7.05
C ARG A 36 3.31 4.18 -7.76
N THR A 37 4.11 5.24 -8.00
CA THR A 37 5.52 5.09 -8.45
C THR A 37 6.32 4.15 -7.53
N LEU A 38 6.11 4.26 -6.21
CA LEU A 38 6.79 3.46 -5.20
C LEU A 38 6.06 2.15 -4.92
N GLU A 39 4.75 2.24 -4.65
CA GLU A 39 3.95 1.10 -4.19
C GLU A 39 3.83 0.00 -5.23
N VAL A 40 3.61 0.35 -6.50
CA VAL A 40 3.51 -0.64 -7.58
C VAL A 40 4.85 -1.34 -7.77
N ALA A 41 5.97 -0.61 -7.70
CA ALA A 41 7.29 -1.22 -7.80
C ALA A 41 7.54 -2.25 -6.69
N LEU A 42 7.20 -1.89 -5.44
CA LEU A 42 7.29 -2.80 -4.29
C LEU A 42 6.34 -4.00 -4.42
N GLY A 43 5.09 -3.77 -4.86
CA GLY A 43 4.09 -4.80 -5.05
C GLY A 43 4.49 -5.81 -6.12
N LEU A 44 4.93 -5.34 -7.29
CA LEU A 44 5.43 -6.21 -8.37
C LEU A 44 6.61 -7.06 -7.90
N TRP A 45 7.56 -6.46 -7.18
CA TRP A 45 8.69 -7.19 -6.61
C TRP A 45 8.22 -8.27 -5.62
N PHE A 46 7.32 -7.93 -4.69
CA PHE A 46 6.83 -8.85 -3.67
C PHE A 46 6.06 -10.03 -4.28
N MET A 47 5.18 -9.76 -5.24
CA MET A 47 4.37 -10.79 -5.89
C MET A 47 5.23 -11.73 -6.73
N ARG A 48 6.19 -11.21 -7.51
CA ARG A 48 7.14 -12.05 -8.27
C ARG A 48 7.97 -12.95 -7.35
N ARG A 49 8.49 -12.41 -6.24
CA ARG A 49 9.21 -13.18 -5.22
C ARG A 49 8.33 -14.25 -4.55
N SER A 50 7.05 -13.96 -4.34
CA SER A 50 6.10 -14.92 -3.76
C SER A 50 5.76 -16.03 -4.76
N LEU A 51 5.53 -15.67 -6.03
CA LEU A 51 5.31 -16.63 -7.12
C LEU A 51 6.50 -17.54 -7.38
N SER A 52 7.73 -17.02 -7.32
CA SER A 52 8.93 -17.84 -7.49
C SER A 52 9.09 -18.90 -6.38
N ARG A 53 8.33 -18.78 -5.29
CA ARG A 53 8.28 -19.71 -4.17
C ARG A 53 7.03 -20.56 -4.16
N LEU A 54 6.17 -20.46 -5.19
CA LEU A 54 4.86 -21.12 -5.25
C LEU A 54 4.93 -22.62 -4.94
N SER A 55 5.95 -23.31 -5.47
CA SER A 55 6.20 -24.73 -5.23
C SER A 55 6.44 -25.08 -3.76
N SER A 56 6.96 -24.15 -2.96
CA SER A 56 7.22 -24.32 -1.52
C SER A 56 6.07 -23.86 -0.61
N ILE A 57 5.26 -22.90 -1.06
CA ILE A 57 4.16 -22.33 -0.26
C ILE A 57 2.82 -23.02 -0.54
N GLY A 58 2.67 -23.69 -1.69
CA GLY A 58 1.48 -24.46 -2.07
C GLY A 58 0.20 -23.64 -2.26
N GLN A 59 0.27 -22.31 -2.16
CA GLN A 59 -0.86 -21.38 -2.26
C GLN A 59 -0.44 -20.12 -3.02
N LEU A 60 -1.32 -19.61 -3.88
CA LEU A 60 -1.09 -18.33 -4.54
C LEU A 60 -1.04 -17.18 -3.50
N PRO A 61 -0.16 -16.18 -3.70
CA PRO A 61 -0.20 -14.96 -2.90
C PRO A 61 -1.55 -14.25 -3.06
N LEU A 62 -1.96 -13.52 -2.03
CA LEU A 62 -3.21 -12.77 -1.99
C LEU A 62 -2.90 -11.27 -2.09
N GLU A 63 -3.67 -10.53 -2.88
CA GLU A 63 -3.68 -9.07 -2.83
C GLU A 63 -4.98 -8.57 -2.21
N LEU A 64 -4.87 -7.61 -1.28
CA LEU A 64 -6.00 -6.86 -0.72
C LEU A 64 -6.14 -5.52 -1.45
N GLY A 65 -7.27 -5.33 -2.12
CA GLY A 65 -7.64 -4.09 -2.83
C GLY A 65 -7.43 -4.11 -4.34
N ASP A 66 -6.86 -5.19 -4.90
CA ASP A 66 -6.71 -5.41 -6.35
C ASP A 66 -6.08 -4.22 -7.11
N VAL A 67 -5.06 -3.61 -6.53
CA VAL A 67 -4.39 -2.45 -7.12
C VAL A 67 -3.56 -2.87 -8.30
N LEU A 68 -2.82 -3.98 -8.20
CA LEU A 68 -1.95 -4.43 -9.28
C LEU A 68 -2.71 -4.82 -10.54
N GLY A 69 -4.01 -5.12 -10.47
CA GLY A 69 -4.86 -5.35 -11.65
C GLY A 69 -4.80 -4.21 -12.68
N HIS A 70 -4.47 -2.99 -12.24
CA HIS A 70 -4.31 -1.82 -13.11
C HIS A 70 -2.89 -1.57 -13.63
N TYR A 71 -1.87 -2.23 -13.06
CA TYR A 71 -0.46 -1.94 -13.35
C TYR A 71 0.35 -3.16 -13.79
N TRP A 72 -0.20 -4.36 -13.60
CA TRP A 72 0.48 -5.61 -13.91
C TRP A 72 0.71 -5.74 -15.42
N PRO A 73 1.91 -6.15 -15.86
CA PRO A 73 2.19 -6.35 -17.28
C PRO A 73 1.26 -7.42 -17.88
N THR A 74 0.51 -7.07 -18.93
CA THR A 74 -0.50 -7.97 -19.55
C THR A 74 0.08 -9.27 -20.12
N GLU A 75 1.38 -9.26 -20.40
CA GLU A 75 2.20 -10.34 -20.93
C GLU A 75 2.66 -11.35 -19.86
N ASP A 76 2.75 -10.94 -18.59
CA ASP A 76 3.22 -11.79 -17.50
C ASP A 76 2.13 -12.82 -17.15
N ARG A 77 2.20 -14.04 -17.69
CA ARG A 77 1.24 -15.13 -17.37
C ARG A 77 1.92 -16.24 -16.58
N VAL A 78 1.19 -16.84 -15.65
CA VAL A 78 1.63 -18.06 -14.96
C VAL A 78 0.91 -19.25 -15.58
N ASP A 79 1.66 -20.17 -16.19
CA ASP A 79 1.15 -21.34 -16.92
C ASP A 79 0.08 -20.98 -17.97
N GLY A 80 0.26 -19.84 -18.64
CA GLY A 80 -0.66 -19.32 -19.67
C GLY A 80 -1.98 -18.75 -19.12
N ARG A 81 -2.16 -18.71 -17.79
CA ARG A 81 -3.36 -18.19 -17.12
C ARG A 81 -3.12 -16.82 -16.50
N TYR A 82 -4.20 -16.05 -16.43
CA TYR A 82 -4.24 -14.84 -15.63
C TYR A 82 -4.35 -15.19 -14.14
N LEU A 83 -3.55 -14.50 -13.33
CA LEU A 83 -3.65 -14.47 -11.88
C LEU A 83 -4.70 -13.43 -11.46
N PRO A 84 -5.30 -13.55 -10.25
CA PRO A 84 -6.35 -12.64 -9.81
C PRO A 84 -5.98 -11.15 -9.90
N TRP A 85 -4.79 -10.76 -9.44
CA TRP A 85 -4.27 -9.39 -9.50
C TRP A 85 -3.82 -8.92 -10.90
N GLN A 86 -4.18 -9.67 -11.94
CA GLN A 86 -4.06 -9.23 -13.34
C GLN A 86 -5.40 -8.79 -13.92
N LEU A 87 -6.48 -8.95 -13.15
CA LEU A 87 -7.83 -8.65 -13.57
C LEU A 87 -8.30 -7.44 -12.77
N ALA A 88 -8.47 -6.29 -13.42
CA ALA A 88 -8.93 -5.06 -12.77
C ALA A 88 -10.39 -5.11 -12.24
N ASP A 89 -11.13 -6.17 -12.55
CA ASP A 89 -12.48 -6.42 -12.04
C ASP A 89 -12.60 -7.89 -11.64
N LEU A 90 -12.53 -8.16 -10.34
CA LEU A 90 -12.73 -9.49 -9.77
C LEU A 90 -14.22 -9.91 -9.75
N GLY A 91 -15.14 -9.03 -10.16
CA GLY A 91 -16.57 -9.24 -10.14
C GLY A 91 -17.10 -9.49 -8.72
N SER A 92 -18.02 -10.45 -8.58
CA SER A 92 -18.63 -10.82 -7.30
C SER A 92 -17.76 -11.75 -6.44
N ASN A 93 -16.43 -11.79 -6.64
CA ASN A 93 -15.53 -12.68 -5.89
C ASN A 93 -14.82 -12.01 -4.72
N GLY A 94 -15.03 -10.71 -4.48
CA GLY A 94 -14.46 -10.02 -3.33
C GLY A 94 -15.02 -10.55 -2.00
N GLN A 95 -14.18 -10.50 -0.97
CA GLN A 95 -14.53 -10.84 0.41
C GLN A 95 -14.10 -9.69 1.31
N ASP A 96 -14.86 -9.43 2.37
CA ASP A 96 -14.44 -8.47 3.39
C ASP A 96 -13.18 -8.99 4.12
N ALA A 97 -12.06 -8.30 3.90
CA ALA A 97 -10.77 -8.65 4.49
C ALA A 97 -10.81 -8.74 6.02
N THR A 98 -11.68 -7.98 6.71
CA THR A 98 -11.79 -8.06 8.18
C THR A 98 -12.45 -9.33 8.69
N SER A 99 -12.97 -10.16 7.79
CA SER A 99 -13.58 -11.46 8.10
C SER A 99 -12.77 -12.65 7.57
N MET A 100 -11.68 -12.38 6.85
CA MET A 100 -10.82 -13.41 6.26
C MET A 100 -9.77 -13.90 7.28
N SER A 101 -9.26 -15.11 7.06
CA SER A 101 -8.03 -15.56 7.70
C SER A 101 -6.86 -15.49 6.72
N PHE A 102 -5.72 -15.02 7.21
CA PHE A 102 -4.48 -14.88 6.46
C PHE A 102 -3.43 -15.93 6.84
N VAL A 103 -3.81 -16.93 7.65
CA VAL A 103 -2.88 -17.94 8.19
C VAL A 103 -2.08 -18.60 7.07
N GLY A 104 -0.76 -18.43 7.13
CA GLY A 104 0.17 -19.05 6.19
C GLY A 104 0.20 -18.41 4.79
N ARG A 105 -0.53 -17.31 4.57
CA ARG A 105 -0.60 -16.65 3.25
C ARG A 105 0.58 -15.72 3.02
N HIS A 106 0.93 -15.55 1.76
CA HIS A 106 1.74 -14.43 1.28
C HIS A 106 0.79 -13.30 0.90
N LEU A 107 0.88 -12.14 1.54
CA LEU A 107 -0.14 -11.09 1.41
C LEU A 107 0.45 -9.76 0.94
N LEU A 108 -0.16 -9.17 -0.08
CA LEU A 108 0.10 -7.81 -0.55
C LEU A 108 -1.09 -6.90 -0.22
N SER A 109 -0.85 -5.68 0.19
CA SER A 109 -1.85 -4.61 0.21
C SER A 109 -1.19 -3.28 -0.12
N LEU A 110 -1.74 -2.53 -1.09
CA LEU A 110 -1.15 -1.29 -1.58
C LEU A 110 -2.14 -0.12 -1.46
N SER A 111 -2.00 0.76 -0.49
CA SER A 111 -2.97 1.84 -0.23
C SER A 111 -4.42 1.32 -0.23
N THR A 112 -4.70 0.41 0.71
CA THR A 112 -6.03 -0.23 0.87
C THR A 112 -6.43 -0.26 2.35
N VAL A 113 -5.53 -0.72 3.22
CA VAL A 113 -5.83 -0.93 4.65
C VAL A 113 -6.26 0.36 5.35
N GLU A 114 -5.68 1.50 4.98
CA GLU A 114 -5.99 2.81 5.54
C GLU A 114 -7.44 3.25 5.31
N HIS A 115 -8.09 2.76 4.25
CA HIS A 115 -9.48 3.07 3.92
C HIS A 115 -10.47 2.33 4.81
N VAL A 116 -10.08 1.18 5.39
CA VAL A 116 -10.97 0.31 6.15
C VAL A 116 -11.48 1.03 7.40
N GLY A 117 -12.79 1.30 7.41
CA GLY A 117 -13.46 2.02 8.48
C GLY A 117 -13.18 3.53 8.49
N HIS A 118 -12.27 4.04 7.65
CA HIS A 118 -11.99 5.47 7.52
C HIS A 118 -12.89 6.13 6.47
N ASP A 119 -12.97 5.52 5.30
CA ASP A 119 -13.89 5.97 4.25
C ASP A 119 -15.31 5.51 4.60
N ASN A 120 -16.31 5.89 3.79
CA ASN A 120 -17.66 5.31 3.92
C ASN A 120 -17.68 3.82 3.57
N GLU A 121 -16.58 3.28 3.05
CA GLU A 121 -16.35 1.86 2.81
C GLU A 121 -16.38 1.07 4.12
N GLY A 122 -17.32 0.14 4.22
CA GLY A 122 -17.46 -0.76 5.38
C GLY A 122 -18.61 -0.46 6.30
N LEU A 123 -19.42 0.54 5.97
CA LEU A 123 -20.61 0.87 6.75
C LEU A 123 -21.83 0.02 6.43
N ALA A 124 -21.91 -0.46 5.20
CA ALA A 124 -22.93 -1.39 4.80
C ALA A 124 -22.27 -2.59 4.14
N HIS A 125 -22.71 -3.78 4.54
CA HIS A 125 -22.35 -5.02 3.90
C HIS A 125 -23.48 -5.45 2.98
N VAL A 126 -23.21 -5.48 1.68
CA VAL A 126 -24.15 -6.02 0.69
C VAL A 126 -23.51 -7.26 0.10
N ASN A 127 -24.11 -8.43 0.34
CA ASN A 127 -23.61 -9.72 -0.14
C ASN A 127 -22.16 -10.04 0.29
N GLY A 128 -21.74 -9.59 1.47
CA GLY A 128 -20.37 -9.79 1.97
C GLY A 128 -19.36 -8.74 1.48
N PHE A 129 -19.80 -7.75 0.71
CA PHE A 129 -18.97 -6.63 0.24
C PHE A 129 -19.21 -5.39 1.08
N ARG A 130 -18.13 -4.69 1.42
CA ARG A 130 -18.19 -3.36 2.00
C ARG A 130 -18.67 -2.37 0.94
N THR A 131 -19.67 -1.56 1.29
CA THR A 131 -20.25 -0.53 0.43
C THR A 131 -20.36 0.78 1.19
N ASN A 132 -20.49 1.88 0.44
CA ASN A 132 -20.71 3.21 1.01
C ASN A 132 -22.02 3.25 1.78
N GLY A 133 -21.93 3.41 3.09
CA GLY A 133 -23.08 3.70 3.95
C GLY A 133 -23.06 5.13 4.48
N THR A 134 -24.14 5.54 5.14
CA THR A 134 -24.21 6.81 5.89
C THR A 134 -23.98 6.53 7.37
N ARG A 135 -23.09 7.27 8.03
CA ARG A 135 -22.94 7.22 9.50
C ARG A 135 -23.95 8.15 10.17
N GLU A 136 -24.48 7.73 11.31
CA GLU A 136 -25.45 8.54 12.06
C GLU A 136 -24.74 9.65 12.84
N SER A 137 -23.45 9.50 13.14
CA SER A 137 -22.65 10.53 13.81
C SER A 137 -21.16 10.55 13.44
N LEU A 138 -20.50 11.70 13.72
CA LEU A 138 -19.05 11.85 13.61
C LEU A 138 -18.29 10.96 14.62
N GLU A 139 -18.89 10.65 15.76
CA GLU A 139 -18.27 9.78 16.77
C GLU A 139 -18.20 8.33 16.30
N GLU A 140 -19.29 7.79 15.76
CA GLU A 140 -19.30 6.49 15.10
C GLU A 140 -18.29 6.46 13.94
N TRP A 141 -18.21 7.57 13.20
CA TRP A 141 -17.24 7.68 12.13
C TRP A 141 -15.81 7.55 12.63
N VAL A 142 -15.44 8.31 13.64
CA VAL A 142 -14.12 8.23 14.24
C VAL A 142 -13.86 6.84 14.82
N ARG A 143 -14.82 6.21 15.51
CA ARG A 143 -14.61 4.90 16.17
C ARG A 143 -14.20 3.79 15.20
N SER A 144 -14.79 3.72 14.02
CA SER A 144 -14.45 2.65 13.05
C SER A 144 -13.08 2.85 12.39
N TRP A 145 -12.40 3.98 12.59
CA TRP A 145 -11.01 4.12 12.14
C TRP A 145 -10.07 3.10 12.79
N ASP A 146 -10.49 2.45 13.88
CA ASP A 146 -9.74 1.37 14.56
C ASP A 146 -9.82 0.02 13.81
N GLU A 147 -10.67 -0.11 12.78
CA GLU A 147 -10.74 -1.32 11.94
C GLU A 147 -9.47 -1.51 11.10
N ALA A 148 -8.95 -0.44 10.49
CA ALA A 148 -7.68 -0.47 9.74
C ALA A 148 -6.49 -1.02 10.56
N PRO A 149 -6.15 -0.47 11.75
CA PRO A 149 -5.07 -1.04 12.56
C PRO A 149 -5.38 -2.44 13.10
N SER A 150 -6.65 -2.78 13.32
CA SER A 150 -7.04 -4.15 13.71
C SER A 150 -6.75 -5.15 12.60
N LEU A 151 -7.11 -4.82 11.35
CA LEU A 151 -6.79 -5.62 10.17
C LEU A 151 -5.27 -5.74 9.98
N LEU A 152 -4.51 -4.65 10.13
CA LEU A 152 -3.06 -4.70 10.00
C LEU A 152 -2.41 -5.62 11.05
N ARG A 153 -2.87 -5.59 12.30
CA ARG A 153 -2.40 -6.53 13.34
C ARG A 153 -2.75 -7.97 13.00
N GLN A 154 -3.95 -8.22 12.49
CA GLN A 154 -4.36 -9.55 12.06
C GLN A 154 -3.45 -10.08 10.93
N ILE A 155 -3.19 -9.26 9.91
CA ILE A 155 -2.23 -9.59 8.83
C ILE A 155 -0.86 -9.90 9.44
N ALA A 156 -0.35 -9.04 10.33
CA ALA A 156 0.96 -9.21 10.93
C ALA A 156 1.09 -10.50 11.76
N ALA A 157 0.01 -10.91 12.42
CA ALA A 157 -0.04 -12.12 13.24
C ALA A 157 -0.24 -13.41 12.43
N GLU A 158 -1.01 -13.37 11.35
CA GLU A 158 -1.45 -14.58 10.62
C GLU A 158 -0.63 -14.86 9.35
N ALA A 159 -0.21 -13.83 8.61
CA ALA A 159 0.44 -14.01 7.31
C ALA A 159 1.86 -14.60 7.46
N ALA A 160 2.21 -15.53 6.57
CA ALA A 160 3.56 -16.09 6.51
C ALA A 160 4.58 -15.02 6.07
N GLU A 161 4.25 -14.31 4.99
CA GLU A 161 4.97 -13.12 4.53
C GLU A 161 3.95 -12.06 4.13
N PHE A 162 4.20 -10.79 4.42
CA PHE A 162 3.34 -9.71 3.95
C PHE A 162 4.10 -8.46 3.55
N LEU A 163 3.51 -7.69 2.63
CA LEU A 163 3.87 -6.32 2.29
C LEU A 163 2.60 -5.49 2.32
N VAL A 164 2.48 -4.59 3.29
CA VAL A 164 1.41 -3.61 3.36
C VAL A 164 2.00 -2.23 3.19
N THR A 165 1.48 -1.45 2.25
CA THR A 165 1.79 -0.03 2.13
C THR A 165 0.56 0.81 2.34
N PHE A 166 0.73 1.98 2.96
CA PHE A 166 -0.32 2.98 3.03
C PHE A 166 0.28 4.39 3.11
N PRO A 167 -0.44 5.39 2.59
CA PRO A 167 -0.03 6.79 2.67
C PRO A 167 -0.10 7.30 4.11
N VAL A 168 1.00 7.90 4.57
CA VAL A 168 1.07 8.54 5.88
C VAL A 168 0.19 9.80 5.88
N GLY A 169 -0.61 9.97 6.94
CA GLY A 169 -1.50 11.11 7.12
C GLY A 169 -2.89 10.94 6.51
N PHE A 170 -3.17 9.79 5.88
CA PHE A 170 -4.52 9.45 5.40
C PHE A 170 -5.42 9.09 6.58
N ASN A 171 -5.10 7.98 7.26
CA ASN A 171 -5.82 7.51 8.45
C ASN A 171 -4.97 7.78 9.71
N ALA A 172 -5.28 8.86 10.41
CA ALA A 172 -4.52 9.30 11.58
C ALA A 172 -4.51 8.27 12.72
N ARG A 173 -5.53 7.42 12.82
CA ARG A 173 -5.59 6.35 13.83
C ARG A 173 -4.64 5.21 13.48
N LEU A 174 -4.57 4.80 12.22
CA LEU A 174 -3.62 3.79 11.74
C LEU A 174 -2.17 4.26 12.01
N ASP A 175 -1.87 5.52 11.68
CA ASP A 175 -0.57 6.14 11.92
C ASP A 175 -0.16 6.09 13.41
N ASP A 176 -1.05 6.53 14.31
CA ASP A 176 -0.83 6.53 15.76
C ASP A 176 -0.58 5.11 16.32
N VAL A 177 -1.36 4.14 15.85
CA VAL A 177 -1.20 2.74 16.26
C VAL A 177 0.13 2.16 15.78
N VAL A 178 0.55 2.43 14.54
CA VAL A 178 1.82 1.90 14.02
C VAL A 178 3.01 2.49 14.79
N VAL A 179 2.95 3.77 15.15
CA VAL A 179 4.01 4.44 15.93
C VAL A 179 4.09 3.92 17.36
N SER A 180 2.94 3.69 18.01
CA SER A 180 2.87 3.28 19.42
C SER A 180 2.98 1.77 19.65
N SER A 181 2.79 0.95 18.62
CA SER A 181 2.80 -0.51 18.72
C SER A 181 4.21 -1.09 18.78
N GLN A 182 4.49 -1.89 19.82
CA GLN A 182 5.73 -2.67 19.91
C GLN A 182 5.85 -3.77 18.86
N GLU A 183 4.72 -4.20 18.29
CA GLU A 183 4.66 -5.25 17.28
C GLU A 183 4.85 -4.69 15.86
N LEU A 184 4.14 -3.60 15.52
CA LEU A 184 4.13 -3.03 14.17
C LEU A 184 5.32 -2.09 13.94
N TRP A 185 5.77 -1.36 14.97
CA TRP A 185 6.86 -0.41 14.82
C TRP A 185 8.18 -1.07 14.37
N PRO A 186 8.65 -2.22 14.88
CA PRO A 186 9.90 -2.81 14.41
C PRO A 186 9.91 -3.17 12.91
N VAL A 187 8.73 -3.55 12.39
CA VAL A 187 8.52 -4.04 11.03
C VAL A 187 8.03 -2.97 10.06
N SER A 188 7.91 -1.72 10.50
CA SER A 188 7.50 -0.59 9.65
C SER A 188 8.69 0.25 9.20
N ARG A 189 8.61 0.82 8.01
CA ARG A 189 9.49 1.89 7.50
C ARG A 189 8.65 2.98 6.88
N VAL A 190 9.23 4.15 6.73
CA VAL A 190 8.59 5.27 6.03
C VAL A 190 9.50 5.65 4.88
N LEU A 191 8.95 5.74 3.68
CA LEU A 191 9.61 6.38 2.56
C LEU A 191 8.96 7.73 2.31
N ARG A 192 9.78 8.75 2.06
CA ARG A 192 9.32 10.10 1.76
C ARG A 192 9.66 10.47 0.33
N ARG A 193 8.79 11.27 -0.28
CA ARG A 193 9.03 11.87 -1.59
C ARG A 193 10.09 12.96 -1.45
N VAL A 194 11.05 12.98 -2.38
CA VAL A 194 12.22 13.86 -2.33
C VAL A 194 12.07 15.07 -3.25
N ASN A 195 11.47 14.88 -4.44
CA ASN A 195 11.46 15.91 -5.48
C ASN A 195 10.28 15.78 -6.45
N VAL A 196 10.21 16.75 -7.38
CA VAL A 196 9.14 16.88 -8.39
C VAL A 196 9.15 15.78 -9.45
N GLN A 197 10.27 15.07 -9.57
CA GLN A 197 10.41 13.88 -10.42
C GLN A 197 9.81 12.62 -9.77
N ASN A 198 9.22 12.76 -8.57
CA ASN A 198 8.64 11.68 -7.80
C ASN A 198 9.69 10.63 -7.37
N LEU A 199 10.90 11.09 -7.05
CA LEU A 199 11.91 10.27 -6.37
C LEU A 199 11.50 10.04 -4.92
N TRP A 200 11.79 8.84 -4.41
CA TRP A 200 11.50 8.42 -3.04
C TRP A 200 12.77 7.97 -2.34
N GLU A 201 12.84 8.14 -1.02
CA GLU A 201 13.91 7.61 -0.19
C GLU A 201 13.38 7.21 1.19
N GLU A 202 14.08 6.32 1.88
CA GLU A 202 13.76 5.97 3.28
C GLU A 202 13.95 7.20 4.19
N ASP A 203 12.91 7.54 4.96
CA ASP A 203 12.97 8.63 5.94
C ASP A 203 13.82 8.17 7.15
N PRO A 204 14.99 8.79 7.38
CA PRO A 204 15.88 8.40 8.49
C PRO A 204 15.23 8.60 9.86
N LYS A 205 14.20 9.44 9.98
CA LYS A 205 13.45 9.65 11.23
C LYS A 205 12.24 8.73 11.36
N ARG A 206 11.88 8.02 10.29
CA ARG A 206 10.63 7.23 10.20
C ARG A 206 9.41 8.05 10.65
N SER A 207 9.33 9.29 10.20
CA SER A 207 8.34 10.25 10.70
C SER A 207 6.95 9.90 10.19
N PHE A 208 5.95 10.07 11.05
CA PHE A 208 4.53 10.06 10.67
C PHE A 208 3.95 11.47 10.59
N ALA A 209 4.79 12.49 10.67
CA ALA A 209 4.39 13.88 10.55
C ALA A 209 4.32 14.28 9.06
N TYR A 210 3.64 13.50 8.22
CA TYR A 210 3.42 13.84 6.82
C TYR A 210 1.93 14.12 6.56
N HIS A 211 1.67 14.82 5.46
CA HIS A 211 0.32 15.12 5.02
C HIS A 211 -0.04 14.31 3.79
N TYR A 212 -1.29 13.87 3.77
CA TYR A 212 -1.98 13.35 2.59
C TYR A 212 -2.99 14.39 2.09
N ASP A 213 -2.82 14.84 0.85
CA ASP A 213 -3.74 15.81 0.26
C ASP A 213 -5.02 15.13 -0.24
N LEU A 214 -6.14 15.49 0.38
CA LEU A 214 -7.47 14.93 0.12
C LEU A 214 -8.30 15.81 -0.83
N GLN A 215 -7.86 17.05 -1.12
CA GLN A 215 -8.71 18.06 -1.78
C GLN A 215 -9.08 17.68 -3.21
N ASP A 216 -8.21 16.94 -3.90
CA ASP A 216 -8.41 16.49 -5.28
C ASP A 216 -8.88 15.04 -5.40
N ALA A 217 -8.75 14.26 -4.33
CA ALA A 217 -8.93 12.80 -4.36
C ALA A 217 -10.41 12.38 -4.22
N TYR A 218 -11.21 13.21 -3.56
CA TYR A 218 -12.57 12.85 -3.21
C TYR A 218 -13.53 14.00 -3.37
N LEU A 219 -14.75 13.66 -3.76
CA LEU A 219 -15.85 14.60 -3.74
C LEU A 219 -16.14 15.01 -2.28
N PRO A 220 -16.51 16.28 -2.02
CA PRO A 220 -16.86 16.73 -0.68
C PRO A 220 -17.96 15.89 -0.02
N GLU A 221 -18.83 15.23 -0.79
CA GLU A 221 -19.87 14.36 -0.25
C GLU A 221 -19.32 13.03 0.29
N THR A 222 -18.15 12.56 -0.17
CA THR A 222 -17.53 11.31 0.29
C THR A 222 -16.49 11.53 1.40
N THR A 223 -15.93 12.74 1.51
CA THR A 223 -14.89 13.07 2.50
C THR A 223 -15.19 14.27 3.38
N GLY A 224 -16.39 14.85 3.26
CA GLY A 224 -16.77 16.07 3.98
C GLY A 224 -16.60 15.99 5.50
N LEU A 225 -16.68 14.79 6.08
CA LEU A 225 -16.42 14.58 7.51
C LEU A 225 -14.95 14.78 7.89
N MET A 226 -13.98 14.55 6.99
CA MET A 226 -12.55 14.82 7.25
C MET A 226 -12.23 16.30 7.43
N HIS A 227 -13.08 17.17 6.90
CA HIS A 227 -12.96 18.61 7.07
C HIS A 227 -13.89 19.16 8.15
N HIS A 228 -14.61 18.29 8.87
CA HIS A 228 -15.51 18.71 9.93
C HIS A 228 -14.71 19.37 11.08
N PRO A 229 -15.04 20.60 11.50
CA PRO A 229 -14.23 21.34 12.48
C PRO A 229 -14.18 20.69 13.87
N ALA A 230 -15.19 19.88 14.22
CA ALA A 230 -15.21 19.13 15.47
C ALA A 230 -14.36 17.84 15.46
N LEU A 231 -13.87 17.41 14.29
CA LEU A 231 -13.17 16.12 14.14
C LEU A 231 -11.99 15.95 15.13
N PRO A 232 -11.06 16.92 15.31
CA PRO A 232 -9.98 16.75 16.27
C PRO A 232 -10.46 16.54 17.71
N GLY A 233 -11.55 17.20 18.10
CA GLY A 233 -12.15 17.06 19.42
C GLY A 233 -12.83 15.71 19.62
N VAL A 234 -13.58 15.24 18.62
CA VAL A 234 -14.21 13.91 18.64
C VAL A 234 -13.15 12.81 18.62
N TYR A 235 -12.09 12.94 17.83
CA TYR A 235 -10.94 12.04 17.86
C TYR A 235 -10.35 11.92 19.27
N GLN A 236 -10.09 13.05 19.92
CA GLN A 236 -9.55 13.08 21.27
C GLN A 236 -10.52 12.47 22.29
N GLN A 237 -11.82 12.70 22.15
CA GLN A 237 -12.83 12.08 23.00
C GLN A 237 -12.85 10.55 22.84
N VAL A 238 -12.78 10.04 21.61
CA VAL A 238 -12.86 8.60 21.31
C VAL A 238 -11.60 7.86 21.73
N TYR A 239 -10.42 8.40 21.41
CA TYR A 239 -9.14 7.69 21.58
C TYR A 239 -8.31 8.16 22.77
N GLY A 240 -8.69 9.27 23.42
CA GLY A 240 -7.95 9.84 24.54
C GLY A 240 -6.61 10.50 24.17
N SER A 241 -6.21 10.45 22.90
CA SER A 241 -5.02 11.11 22.35
C SER A 241 -5.39 12.27 21.43
N ALA A 242 -4.54 13.29 21.38
CA ALA A 242 -4.75 14.38 20.43
C ALA A 242 -4.62 13.84 19.00
N MET A 243 -5.51 14.27 18.10
CA MET A 243 -5.38 13.95 16.68
C MET A 243 -4.04 14.45 16.17
N PRO A 244 -3.21 13.60 15.52
CA PRO A 244 -1.94 14.02 14.96
C PRO A 244 -2.08 15.30 14.14
N ALA A 245 -1.24 16.29 14.43
CA ALA A 245 -1.23 17.54 13.69
C ALA A 245 -0.83 17.24 12.25
N LYS A 246 -1.71 17.57 11.30
CA LYS A 246 -1.38 17.56 9.88
C LYS A 246 -0.29 18.62 9.65
N LEU A 247 0.93 18.20 9.30
CA LEU A 247 1.95 19.18 8.91
C LEU A 247 1.44 19.95 7.71
N GLN A 248 1.44 21.28 7.80
CA GLN A 248 1.28 22.14 6.64
C GLN A 248 2.66 22.26 5.99
N PRO A 249 2.82 21.84 4.74
CA PRO A 249 4.12 21.74 4.10
C PRO A 249 4.53 23.09 3.49
N PRO A 250 5.55 23.09 2.63
CA PRO A 250 5.34 23.56 1.27
C PRO A 250 4.97 22.37 0.39
N PHE A 251 3.71 22.31 -0.06
CA PHE A 251 3.29 21.37 -1.10
C PHE A 251 3.92 21.89 -2.37
N HIS A 252 4.63 21.06 -3.13
CA HIS A 252 4.76 21.40 -4.53
C HIS A 252 3.37 21.25 -5.14
N PRO A 253 2.82 22.24 -5.85
CA PRO A 253 1.44 22.20 -6.40
C PRO A 253 1.22 21.11 -7.47
N ARG A 254 2.23 20.26 -7.74
CA ARG A 254 2.13 19.07 -8.59
C ARG A 254 2.11 17.75 -7.80
N PHE A 255 2.35 17.79 -6.48
CA PHE A 255 2.26 16.62 -5.63
C PHE A 255 0.81 16.41 -5.25
N ARG A 256 0.18 15.51 -5.99
CA ARG A 256 -1.13 14.96 -5.62
C ARG A 256 -0.88 13.82 -4.63
N PHE A 257 -1.75 13.71 -3.62
CA PHE A 257 -1.81 12.60 -2.66
C PHE A 257 -0.69 12.56 -1.60
N ALA A 258 0.10 11.48 -1.53
CA ALA A 258 0.96 11.19 -0.39
C ALA A 258 2.38 11.78 -0.51
N ASN A 259 2.85 12.46 0.54
CA ASN A 259 4.26 12.88 0.64
C ASN A 259 5.15 11.82 1.30
N ALA A 260 4.53 10.85 1.98
CA ALA A 260 5.22 9.71 2.54
C ALA A 260 4.32 8.48 2.51
N VAL A 261 4.94 7.31 2.41
CA VAL A 261 4.30 5.99 2.42
C VAL A 261 4.92 5.20 3.56
N CYS A 262 4.10 4.63 4.42
CA CYS A 262 4.55 3.62 5.36
C CYS A 262 4.54 2.26 4.67
N VAL A 263 5.61 1.49 4.86
CA VAL A 263 5.73 0.10 4.44
C VAL A 263 5.83 -0.76 5.70
N VAL A 264 4.93 -1.72 5.86
CA VAL A 264 4.91 -2.68 6.98
C VAL A 264 5.09 -4.08 6.40
N THR A 265 6.06 -4.83 6.94
CA THR A 265 6.45 -6.13 6.38
C THR A 265 7.23 -6.98 7.38
N ASN A 266 6.88 -8.27 7.47
CA ASN A 266 7.65 -9.28 8.19
C ASN A 266 8.67 -10.03 7.32
N GLY A 267 8.80 -9.66 6.03
CA GLY A 267 9.70 -10.30 5.10
C GLY A 267 11.14 -10.27 5.62
N GLY A 268 11.62 -11.45 6.05
CA GLY A 268 12.88 -11.60 6.76
C GLY A 268 14.05 -10.89 6.07
N ASN A 269 14.81 -10.14 6.85
CA ASN A 269 16.04 -9.42 6.47
C ASN A 269 15.91 -8.24 5.47
N TRP A 270 14.74 -7.75 5.06
CA TRP A 270 14.70 -6.57 4.16
C TRP A 270 15.40 -5.36 4.76
N PHE A 271 15.31 -5.23 6.09
CA PHE A 271 15.93 -4.14 6.85
C PHE A 271 17.29 -4.49 7.45
N ALA A 272 17.71 -5.75 7.36
CA ALA A 272 19.03 -6.15 7.82
C ALA A 272 20.01 -5.93 6.66
N LYS A 273 21.07 -5.15 6.89
CA LYS A 273 22.19 -4.98 5.96
C LYS A 273 22.87 -6.34 5.75
N ARG A 274 22.41 -7.14 4.81
CA ARG A 274 23.20 -8.21 4.20
C ARG A 274 23.42 -7.84 2.75
N VAL A 275 24.63 -7.32 2.51
CA VAL A 275 25.31 -7.44 1.21
C VAL A 275 25.38 -8.94 0.93
N VAL A 276 24.75 -9.40 -0.16
CA VAL A 276 25.05 -10.62 -0.96
C VAL A 276 23.75 -11.08 -1.66
N ASP A 277 23.85 -11.27 -2.98
CA ASP A 277 22.95 -11.99 -3.90
C ASP A 277 21.71 -11.30 -4.54
N LEU A 278 21.89 -10.12 -5.16
CA LEU A 278 20.91 -9.60 -6.15
C LEU A 278 21.29 -9.90 -7.62
N GLU A 279 22.57 -10.11 -7.94
CA GLU A 279 23.01 -10.41 -9.31
C GLU A 279 22.64 -11.83 -9.79
N ARG A 280 22.25 -12.72 -8.88
CA ARG A 280 21.96 -14.13 -9.21
C ARG A 280 20.48 -14.40 -9.55
N GLN A 281 19.55 -13.60 -9.02
CA GLN A 281 18.11 -13.85 -9.20
C GLN A 281 17.57 -13.35 -10.55
N THR A 282 18.14 -12.30 -11.12
CA THR A 282 17.74 -11.80 -12.45
C THR A 282 18.30 -12.68 -13.58
N SER A 283 19.43 -13.36 -13.37
CA SER A 283 20.00 -14.29 -14.36
C SER A 283 19.33 -15.66 -14.36
N GLU A 284 18.91 -16.18 -13.20
CA GLU A 284 18.23 -17.48 -13.12
C GLU A 284 16.80 -17.40 -13.70
N PHE A 285 16.09 -16.27 -13.54
CA PHE A 285 14.77 -16.05 -14.17
C PHE A 285 14.84 -15.97 -15.71
N ASN A 286 15.94 -15.45 -16.28
CA ASN A 286 16.11 -15.40 -17.74
C ASN A 286 16.61 -16.72 -18.35
N MET A 287 17.28 -17.59 -17.58
CA MET A 287 17.77 -18.88 -18.10
C MET A 287 16.72 -19.98 -18.09
N GLU A 288 15.83 -20.03 -17.09
CA GLU A 288 14.79 -21.08 -17.01
C GLU A 288 13.74 -20.95 -18.12
N TRP A 289 13.46 -19.73 -18.59
CA TRP A 289 12.54 -19.49 -19.70
C TRP A 289 13.13 -19.82 -21.08
N GLN A 290 14.44 -19.64 -21.29
CA GLN A 290 15.09 -20.02 -22.55
C GLN A 290 15.19 -21.54 -22.73
N SER A 291 15.20 -22.32 -21.65
CA SER A 291 15.23 -23.79 -21.73
C SER A 291 13.88 -24.43 -22.09
N VAL A 292 12.76 -23.71 -21.95
CA VAL A 292 11.42 -24.21 -22.30
C VAL A 292 11.08 -23.98 -23.78
N GLU A 293 11.69 -22.99 -24.43
CA GLU A 293 11.54 -22.76 -25.88
C GLU A 293 12.45 -23.65 -26.74
N ALA A 294 13.38 -24.40 -26.12
CA ALA A 294 14.37 -25.23 -26.81
C ALA A 294 14.10 -26.76 -26.75
N SER A 295 12.94 -27.18 -26.23
CA SER A 295 12.54 -28.60 -26.10
C SER A 295 11.23 -28.91 -26.79
#